data_AF-A0A2N1SGV3-F1
#
_entry.id   AF-A0A2N1SGV3-F1
#
_cell.length_a   1.000
_cell.length_b   1.000
_cell.length_c   1.000
_cell.angle_alpha   90.00
_cell.angle_beta   90.00
_cell.angle_gamma   90.00
#
_symmetry.space_group_name_H-M   'P 1'
#
loop_
_entity.id
_entity.type
_entity.pdbx_description
1 polymer ?
#
loop_
_entity_poly.entity_id
_entity_poly.type
_entity_poly.pdbx_seq_one_letter_code
_entity_poly.pdbx_strand_id
1 'polypeptide(L)'
;MITKYKSFWPIFTFLDYPARPRVHFLYIMRRTSQYFACASLEFARYFVLVYAVGSFAAASPSASQLLRVATAPNALFAVAFLFLGLNPDKYAVYRPLLLLGKATALFSGIIALPRLLGLGSGAVTPTNAAYAMVGVVAWDAVSSAVLAFARGSPRSGPASGDSEPEPAEPESVEID
;
A
#
# COMPACT_ATOMS: atom_id res chain seq x y z
N MET A 1 -30.70 -1.76 -64.71
CA MET A 1 -30.82 -1.17 -63.36
C MET A 1 -31.26 -2.29 -62.42
N ILE A 2 -30.68 -2.37 -61.23
CA ILE A 2 -30.79 -3.40 -60.15
C ILE A 2 -29.46 -4.14 -59.93
N THR A 3 -29.02 -4.03 -58.69
CA THR A 3 -27.64 -3.98 -58.22
C THR A 3 -27.28 -5.29 -57.52
N LYS A 4 -26.03 -5.74 -57.71
CA LYS A 4 -25.40 -6.87 -56.99
C LYS A 4 -25.49 -6.69 -55.47
N TYR A 5 -26.07 -7.64 -54.76
CA TYR A 5 -25.83 -7.80 -53.32
C TYR A 5 -24.69 -8.79 -53.08
N LYS A 6 -23.61 -8.24 -52.52
CA LYS A 6 -22.43 -8.94 -52.00
C LYS A 6 -22.72 -9.47 -50.59
N SER A 7 -22.14 -10.64 -50.32
CA SER A 7 -21.45 -10.96 -49.06
C SER A 7 -22.31 -11.09 -47.81
N PHE A 8 -22.83 -12.30 -47.62
CA PHE A 8 -23.31 -12.78 -46.33
C PHE A 8 -22.11 -13.36 -45.55
N TRP A 9 -21.90 -12.84 -44.32
CA TRP A 9 -21.04 -13.32 -43.22
C TRP A 9 -19.54 -12.95 -43.22
N PRO A 10 -19.03 -12.51 -42.04
CA PRO A 10 -18.62 -13.49 -41.02
C PRO A 10 -19.04 -13.16 -39.57
N ILE A 11 -19.50 -14.18 -38.85
CA ILE A 11 -19.61 -14.24 -37.37
C ILE A 11 -18.24 -14.58 -36.71
N PHE A 12 -17.14 -14.50 -37.45
CA PHE A 12 -15.81 -14.88 -36.95
C PHE A 12 -14.95 -13.72 -36.40
N THR A 13 -15.54 -12.59 -36.04
CA THR A 13 -14.81 -11.43 -35.48
C THR A 13 -14.90 -11.32 -33.94
N PHE A 14 -14.96 -12.46 -33.24
CA PHE A 14 -14.84 -12.47 -31.76
C PHE A 14 -13.56 -13.17 -31.25
N LEU A 15 -12.75 -13.73 -32.15
CA LEU A 15 -11.52 -14.47 -31.80
C LEU A 15 -10.22 -13.73 -32.11
N ASP A 16 -10.28 -12.57 -32.78
CA ASP A 16 -9.13 -11.67 -32.94
C ASP A 16 -9.01 -10.69 -31.77
N TYR A 17 -9.16 -11.17 -30.53
CA TYR A 17 -8.62 -10.44 -29.40
C TYR A 17 -7.11 -10.70 -29.41
N PRO A 18 -6.26 -9.72 -29.79
CA PRO A 18 -4.83 -9.95 -29.83
C PRO A 18 -4.42 -10.41 -28.44
N ALA A 19 -3.86 -11.62 -28.38
CA ALA A 19 -3.34 -12.23 -27.16
C ALA A 19 -2.30 -11.30 -26.54
N ARG A 20 -2.74 -10.38 -25.68
CA ARG A 20 -1.84 -9.58 -24.85
C ARG A 20 -1.14 -10.53 -23.89
N PRO A 21 0.17 -10.34 -23.68
CA PRO A 21 1.03 -11.42 -23.19
C PRO A 21 0.74 -11.73 -21.72
N ARG A 22 0.56 -13.02 -21.40
CA ARG A 22 0.27 -13.55 -20.04
C ARG A 22 1.24 -13.06 -18.95
N VAL A 23 2.42 -12.58 -19.31
CA VAL A 23 3.41 -12.00 -18.39
C VAL A 23 2.90 -10.75 -17.66
N HIS A 24 2.05 -9.93 -18.29
CA HIS A 24 1.53 -8.72 -17.64
C HIS A 24 0.53 -9.05 -16.52
N PHE A 25 -0.26 -10.12 -16.67
CA PHE A 25 -1.24 -10.56 -15.67
C PHE A 25 -0.59 -11.13 -14.41
N LEU A 26 0.42 -11.99 -14.56
CA LEU A 26 1.16 -12.56 -13.44
C LEU A 26 1.87 -11.49 -12.61
N TYR A 27 2.41 -10.45 -13.26
CA TYR A 27 3.07 -9.34 -12.59
C TYR A 27 2.11 -8.49 -11.76
N ILE A 28 0.91 -8.19 -12.29
CA ILE A 28 -0.12 -7.42 -11.58
C ILE A 28 -0.65 -8.23 -10.38
N MET A 29 -0.97 -9.52 -10.57
CA MET A 29 -1.49 -10.38 -9.50
C MET A 29 -0.46 -10.59 -8.37
N ARG A 30 0.82 -10.76 -8.70
CA ARG A 30 1.88 -10.94 -7.69
C ARG A 30 2.08 -9.68 -6.85
N ARG A 31 1.98 -8.49 -7.42
CA ARG A 31 2.07 -7.22 -6.68
C ARG A 31 0.90 -7.01 -5.75
N THR A 32 -0.32 -7.28 -6.21
CA THR A 32 -1.52 -7.20 -5.39
C THR A 32 -1.43 -8.13 -4.18
N SER A 33 -1.00 -9.38 -4.39
CA SER A 33 -0.78 -10.36 -3.31
C SER A 33 0.24 -9.88 -2.27
N GLN A 34 1.34 -9.24 -2.69
CA GLN A 34 2.36 -8.69 -1.78
C GLN A 34 1.82 -7.58 -0.89
N TYR A 35 1.00 -6.67 -1.43
CA TYR A 35 0.40 -5.59 -0.63
C TYR A 35 -0.62 -6.12 0.37
N PHE A 36 -1.42 -7.13 0.02
CA PHE A 36 -2.31 -7.78 0.98
C PHE A 36 -1.52 -8.49 2.10
N ALA A 37 -0.45 -9.20 1.77
CA ALA A 37 0.42 -9.81 2.78
C ALA A 37 1.01 -8.75 3.72
N CYS A 38 1.45 -7.60 3.17
CA CYS A 38 1.93 -6.49 3.98
C CYS A 38 0.83 -5.91 4.88
N ALA A 39 -0.38 -5.71 4.34
CA ALA A 39 -1.52 -5.21 5.09
C ALA A 39 -1.88 -6.13 6.26
N SER A 40 -1.99 -7.44 6.02
CA SER A 40 -2.28 -8.43 7.05
C SER A 40 -1.22 -8.44 8.16
N LEU A 41 0.06 -8.31 7.79
CA LEU A 41 1.15 -8.32 8.78
C LEU A 41 1.23 -7.02 9.57
N GLU A 42 0.99 -5.85 8.96
CA GLU A 42 0.84 -4.59 9.70
C GLU A 42 -0.34 -4.64 10.69
N PHE A 43 -1.45 -5.25 10.27
CA PHE A 43 -2.62 -5.42 11.13
C PHE A 43 -2.31 -6.34 12.32
N ALA A 44 -1.67 -7.49 12.08
CA ALA A 44 -1.22 -8.39 13.14
C ALA A 44 -0.24 -7.66 14.09
N ARG A 45 0.70 -6.89 13.55
CA ARG A 45 1.65 -6.09 14.34
C ARG A 45 0.94 -5.06 15.23
N TYR A 46 -0.08 -4.38 14.71
CA TYR A 46 -0.89 -3.47 15.52
C TYR A 46 -1.49 -4.19 16.74
N PHE A 47 -2.15 -5.35 16.56
CA PHE A 47 -2.74 -6.09 17.68
C PHE A 47 -1.69 -6.61 18.67
N VAL A 48 -0.55 -7.11 18.17
CA VAL A 48 0.56 -7.55 19.02
C VAL A 48 1.07 -6.39 19.88
N LEU A 49 1.26 -5.21 19.28
CA LEU A 49 1.71 -4.04 20.02
C LEU A 49 0.65 -3.55 21.01
N VAL A 50 -0.63 -3.47 20.63
CA VAL A 50 -1.71 -3.10 21.56
C VAL A 50 -1.81 -4.08 22.73
N TYR A 51 -1.65 -5.39 22.48
CA TYR A 51 -1.60 -6.41 23.52
C TYR A 51 -0.37 -6.22 24.43
N ALA A 52 0.81 -6.01 23.85
CA ALA A 52 2.03 -5.74 24.60
C ALA A 52 1.89 -4.48 25.46
N VAL A 53 1.22 -3.44 24.98
CA VAL A 53 0.94 -2.21 25.73
C VAL A 53 0.01 -2.46 26.92
N GLY A 54 -0.91 -3.41 26.82
CA GLY A 54 -1.75 -3.86 27.93
C GLY A 54 -0.93 -4.34 29.13
N SER A 55 0.23 -4.94 28.90
CA SER A 55 1.13 -5.38 29.98
C SER A 55 1.73 -4.21 30.79
N PHE A 56 1.82 -3.02 30.20
CA PHE A 56 2.29 -1.80 30.87
C PHE A 56 1.18 -1.03 31.59
N ALA A 57 -0.10 -1.39 31.38
CA ALA A 57 -1.22 -0.76 32.07
C ALA A 57 -1.17 -0.98 33.59
N ALA A 58 -0.53 -2.07 34.04
CA ALA A 58 -0.28 -2.34 35.44
C ALA A 58 0.77 -1.40 36.07
N ALA A 59 1.70 -0.85 35.27
CA ALA A 59 2.75 0.04 35.73
C ALA A 59 2.32 1.52 35.74
N SER A 60 1.52 1.94 34.74
CA SER A 60 0.90 3.26 34.71
C SER A 60 -0.23 3.33 33.67
N PRO A 61 -1.45 3.79 34.06
CA PRO A 61 -2.55 3.98 33.12
C PRO A 61 -2.22 4.95 31.97
N SER A 62 -1.48 6.04 32.26
CA SER A 62 -1.11 7.04 31.25
C SER A 62 -0.08 6.52 30.25
N ALA A 63 0.86 5.67 30.70
CA ALA A 63 1.82 5.02 29.82
C ALA A 63 1.13 4.09 28.80
N SER A 64 0.07 3.40 29.22
CA SER A 64 -0.70 2.52 28.32
C SER A 64 -1.42 3.30 27.21
N GLN A 65 -1.96 4.48 27.52
CA GLN A 65 -2.63 5.32 26.51
C GLN A 65 -1.63 5.91 25.51
N LEU A 66 -0.50 6.43 25.99
CA LEU A 66 0.55 6.97 25.14
C LEU A 66 1.11 5.91 24.18
N LEU A 67 1.33 4.70 24.67
CA LEU A 67 1.80 3.62 23.84
C LEU A 67 0.74 3.16 22.82
N ARG A 68 -0.56 3.17 23.14
CA ARG A 68 -1.62 2.92 22.14
C ARG A 68 -1.60 3.96 21.03
N VAL A 69 -1.46 5.24 21.37
CA VAL A 69 -1.31 6.33 20.39
C VAL A 69 -0.05 6.10 19.54
N ALA A 70 1.07 5.72 20.16
CA ALA A 70 2.30 5.40 19.44
C ALA A 70 2.16 4.20 18.49
N THR A 71 1.21 3.29 18.75
CA THR A 71 0.95 2.13 17.86
C THR A 71 -0.05 2.42 16.74
N ALA A 72 -0.84 3.49 16.85
CA ALA A 72 -1.87 3.87 15.86
C ALA A 72 -1.35 4.01 14.42
N PRO A 73 -0.12 4.54 14.17
CA PRO A 73 0.44 4.58 12.82
C PRO A 73 0.51 3.22 12.12
N ASN A 74 0.67 2.11 12.85
CA ASN A 74 0.71 0.77 12.24
C ASN A 74 -0.64 0.36 11.63
N ALA A 75 -1.75 0.76 12.25
CA ALA A 75 -3.08 0.54 11.68
C ALA A 75 -3.27 1.36 10.39
N LEU A 76 -2.75 2.60 10.36
CA LEU A 76 -2.75 3.43 9.15
C LEU A 76 -1.91 2.81 8.02
N PHE A 77 -0.76 2.23 8.35
CA PHE A 77 0.05 1.50 7.36
C PHE A 77 -0.68 0.25 6.83
N ALA A 78 -1.37 -0.51 7.69
CA ALA A 78 -2.18 -1.65 7.26
C ALA A 78 -3.25 -1.23 6.24
N VAL A 79 -3.98 -0.16 6.54
CA VAL A 79 -5.03 0.40 5.66
C VAL A 79 -4.43 0.90 4.35
N ALA A 80 -3.29 1.60 4.40
CA ALA A 80 -2.63 2.09 3.21
C ALA A 80 -2.13 0.95 2.30
N PHE A 81 -1.57 -0.13 2.87
CA PHE A 81 -1.23 -1.33 2.11
C PHE A 81 -2.46 -2.04 1.54
N LEU A 82 -3.58 -2.06 2.28
CA LEU A 82 -4.84 -2.62 1.79
C LEU A 82 -5.33 -1.86 0.54
N PHE A 83 -5.33 -0.53 0.59
CA PHE A 83 -5.71 0.30 -0.57
C PHE A 83 -4.76 0.08 -1.76
N LEU A 84 -3.45 -0.04 -1.53
CA LEU A 84 -2.48 -0.40 -2.56
C LEU A 84 -2.69 -1.80 -3.14
N GLY A 85 -3.18 -2.75 -2.34
CA GLY A 85 -3.59 -4.07 -2.82
C GLY A 85 -4.84 -4.01 -3.70
N LEU A 86 -5.86 -3.26 -3.28
CA LEU A 86 -7.12 -3.11 -4.01
C LEU A 86 -6.95 -2.40 -5.36
N ASN A 87 -6.23 -1.28 -5.40
CA ASN A 87 -5.97 -0.54 -6.64
C ASN A 87 -4.60 0.15 -6.61
N PRO A 88 -3.52 -0.54 -7.06
CA PRO A 88 -2.16 -0.02 -6.93
C PRO A 88 -1.91 1.26 -7.74
N ASP A 89 -2.68 1.51 -8.81
CA ASP A 89 -2.53 2.67 -9.68
C ASP A 89 -3.18 3.91 -9.06
N LYS A 90 -4.43 3.78 -8.57
CA LYS A 90 -5.16 4.87 -7.91
C LYS A 90 -4.45 5.35 -6.64
N TYR A 91 -3.85 4.43 -5.88
CA TYR A 91 -3.23 4.73 -4.58
C TYR A 91 -1.69 4.83 -4.65
N ALA A 92 -1.10 4.88 -5.85
CA ALA A 92 0.35 4.99 -6.04
C ALA A 92 0.95 6.24 -5.38
N VAL A 93 0.18 7.34 -5.32
CA VAL A 93 0.58 8.62 -4.73
C VAL A 93 0.92 8.49 -3.24
N TYR A 94 0.37 7.51 -2.52
CA TYR A 94 0.62 7.30 -1.09
C TYR A 94 1.88 6.45 -0.80
N ARG A 95 2.51 5.85 -1.81
CA ARG A 95 3.71 5.02 -1.64
C ARG A 95 4.90 5.75 -1.01
N PRO A 96 5.24 7.00 -1.38
CA PRO A 96 6.34 7.73 -0.75
C PRO A 96 6.08 7.97 0.74
N LEU A 97 4.83 8.25 1.11
CA LEU A 97 4.43 8.45 2.51
C LEU A 97 4.58 7.16 3.32
N LEU A 98 4.16 6.02 2.75
CA LEU A 98 4.38 4.71 3.35
C LEU A 98 5.87 4.40 3.52
N LEU A 99 6.67 4.68 2.48
CA LEU A 99 8.10 4.44 2.52
C LEU A 99 8.77 5.30 3.59
N LEU A 100 8.40 6.58 3.69
CA LEU A 100 8.92 7.48 4.72
C LEU A 100 8.56 6.97 6.12
N GLY A 101 7.29 6.62 6.33
CA GLY A 101 6.83 6.08 7.61
C GLY A 101 7.56 4.79 8.01
N LYS A 102 7.79 3.88 7.07
CA LYS A 102 8.56 2.65 7.29
C LYS A 102 10.04 2.90 7.52
N ALA A 103 10.65 3.84 6.81
CA ALA A 103 12.04 4.24 7.02
C ALA A 103 12.22 4.85 8.42
N THR A 104 11.30 5.70 8.87
CA THR A 104 11.32 6.24 10.23
C THR A 104 11.19 5.14 11.27
N ALA A 105 10.23 4.21 11.10
CA ALA A 105 10.06 3.07 12.01
C ALA A 105 11.32 2.20 12.08
N LEU A 106 11.93 1.90 10.93
CA LEU A 106 13.17 1.14 10.83
C LEU A 106 14.32 1.86 11.54
N PHE A 107 14.49 3.15 11.31
CA PHE A 107 15.53 3.96 11.94
C PHE A 107 15.38 4.01 13.46
N SER A 108 14.17 4.26 13.96
CA SER A 108 13.87 4.21 15.39
C SER A 108 14.15 2.82 15.99
N GLY A 109 13.79 1.77 15.26
CA GLY A 109 14.06 0.39 15.65
C GLY A 109 15.55 0.08 15.77
N ILE A 110 16.36 0.47 14.78
CA ILE A 110 17.83 0.29 14.78
C ILE A 110 18.47 1.01 15.97
N ILE A 111 18.01 2.22 16.31
CA ILE A 111 18.52 2.96 17.47
C ILE A 111 18.14 2.30 18.79
N ALA A 112 16.92 1.76 18.89
CA ALA A 112 16.43 1.10 20.10
C ALA A 112 17.04 -0.30 20.30
N LEU A 113 17.40 -0.98 19.21
CA LEU A 113 17.79 -2.39 19.21
C LEU A 113 18.98 -2.72 20.13
N PRO A 114 20.10 -1.97 20.16
CA PRO A 114 21.23 -2.28 21.02
C PRO A 114 20.87 -2.29 22.51
N ARG A 115 20.05 -1.32 22.94
CA ARG A 115 19.60 -1.24 24.34
C ARG A 115 18.70 -2.42 24.71
N LEU A 116 17.85 -2.85 23.79
CA LEU A 116 16.95 -3.99 24.00
C LEU A 116 17.69 -5.33 24.02
N LEU A 117 18.80 -5.43 23.29
CA LEU A 117 19.68 -6.60 23.30
C LEU A 117 20.68 -6.58 24.48
N GLY A 118 20.60 -5.59 25.37
CA GLY A 118 21.54 -5.44 26.49
C GLY A 118 22.97 -5.12 26.06
N LEU A 119 23.19 -4.65 24.83
CA LEU A 119 24.51 -4.23 24.36
C LEU A 119 24.91 -2.94 25.08
N GLY A 120 25.87 -3.04 26.00
CA GLY A 120 26.39 -1.92 26.80
C GLY A 120 26.00 -1.92 28.28
N SER A 121 25.12 -2.82 28.72
CA SER A 121 24.80 -3.04 30.14
C SER A 121 25.05 -4.51 30.47
N GLY A 122 25.95 -4.81 31.40
CA GLY A 122 26.35 -6.17 31.75
C GLY A 122 25.16 -7.13 31.89
N ALA A 123 25.13 -8.14 31.03
CA ALA A 123 24.25 -9.32 31.01
C ALA A 123 22.76 -9.09 31.35
N VAL A 124 21.98 -8.72 30.35
CA VAL A 124 20.51 -8.90 30.38
C VAL A 124 20.16 -10.02 29.41
N THR A 125 19.60 -11.12 29.91
CA THR A 125 19.11 -12.22 29.09
C THR A 125 18.04 -11.70 28.13
N PRO A 126 18.13 -11.95 26.80
CA PRO A 126 17.15 -11.45 25.86
C PRO A 126 15.76 -12.01 26.19
N THR A 127 14.83 -11.11 26.49
CA THR A 127 13.44 -11.45 26.78
C THR A 127 12.65 -11.69 25.49
N ASN A 128 11.48 -12.31 25.57
CA ASN A 128 10.57 -12.46 24.42
C ASN A 128 10.27 -11.12 23.71
N ALA A 129 10.30 -10.01 24.46
CA ALA A 129 10.14 -8.66 23.91
C ALA A 129 11.31 -8.25 23.00
N ALA A 130 12.55 -8.65 23.31
CA ALA A 130 13.71 -8.36 22.47
C ALA A 130 13.61 -9.09 21.12
N TYR A 131 13.21 -10.37 21.12
CA TYR A 131 12.97 -11.13 19.89
C TYR A 131 11.84 -10.55 19.04
N ALA A 132 10.74 -10.12 19.67
CA ALA A 132 9.65 -9.44 18.97
C ALA A 132 10.12 -8.14 18.29
N MET A 133 10.99 -7.36 18.96
CA MET A 133 11.53 -6.11 18.42
C MET A 133 12.50 -6.36 17.26
N VAL A 134 13.33 -7.41 17.31
CA VAL A 134 14.13 -7.85 16.16
C VAL A 134 13.23 -8.19 14.96
N GLY A 135 12.16 -8.94 15.19
CA GLY A 135 11.18 -9.29 14.15
C GLY A 135 10.51 -8.06 13.53
N VAL A 136 10.17 -7.08 14.36
CA VAL A 136 9.63 -5.77 13.93
C VAL A 136 10.62 -5.02 13.03
N VAL A 137 11.88 -4.91 13.44
CA VAL A 137 12.94 -4.24 12.66
C VAL A 137 13.18 -4.96 11.34
N ALA A 138 13.28 -6.29 11.37
CA ALA A 138 13.44 -7.10 10.18
C ALA A 138 12.26 -6.92 9.21
N TRP A 139 11.04 -6.86 9.73
CA TRP A 139 9.85 -6.62 8.93
C TRP A 139 9.81 -5.20 8.33
N ASP A 140 10.20 -4.17 9.08
CA ASP A 140 10.28 -2.81 8.55
C ASP A 140 11.31 -2.70 7.42
N ALA A 141 12.42 -3.45 7.51
CA ALA A 141 13.40 -3.54 6.42
C ALA A 141 12.81 -4.23 5.19
N VAL A 142 12.11 -5.37 5.36
CA VAL A 142 11.49 -6.12 4.26
C VAL A 142 10.40 -5.29 3.58
N SER A 143 9.50 -4.67 4.35
CA SER A 143 8.41 -3.85 3.79
C SER A 143 8.94 -2.59 3.09
N SER A 144 9.99 -1.95 3.62
CA SER A 144 10.68 -0.84 2.95
C SER A 144 11.31 -1.28 1.63
N ALA A 145 11.96 -2.46 1.59
CA ALA A 145 12.52 -3.01 0.36
C ALA A 145 11.43 -3.31 -0.66
N VAL A 146 10.32 -3.94 -0.25
CA VAL A 146 9.16 -4.19 -1.14
C VAL A 146 8.65 -2.87 -1.72
N LEU A 147 8.49 -1.81 -0.92
CA LEU A 147 8.04 -0.51 -1.40
C LEU A 147 9.06 0.16 -2.35
N ALA A 148 10.36 0.10 -2.03
CA ALA A 148 11.43 0.71 -2.81
C ALA A 148 11.62 0.02 -4.17
N PHE A 149 11.51 -1.31 -4.21
CA PHE A 149 11.72 -2.10 -5.43
C PHE A 149 10.42 -2.37 -6.21
N ALA A 150 9.24 -2.16 -5.63
CA ALA A 150 7.96 -2.24 -6.33
C ALA A 150 7.65 -1.00 -7.20
N ARG A 151 8.66 -0.28 -7.73
CA ARG A 151 8.49 0.81 -8.71
C ARG A 151 7.61 0.34 -9.87
N GLY A 152 6.39 0.88 -9.96
CA GLY A 152 5.58 0.76 -11.16
C GLY A 152 6.23 1.57 -12.26
N SER A 153 6.27 1.01 -13.47
CA SER A 153 6.57 1.79 -14.67
C SER A 153 5.77 3.08 -14.63
N PRO A 154 6.38 4.27 -14.83
CA PRO A 154 5.61 5.49 -14.98
C PRO A 154 4.69 5.26 -16.19
N ARG A 155 3.38 5.17 -15.94
CA ARG A 155 2.42 5.24 -17.03
C ARG A 155 2.34 6.70 -17.41
N SER A 156 3.19 7.11 -18.34
CA SER A 156 2.95 8.24 -19.23
C SER A 156 1.73 7.90 -20.08
N GLY A 157 0.55 8.01 -19.47
CA GLY A 157 -0.71 8.25 -20.18
C GLY A 157 -1.03 9.73 -20.00
N PRO A 158 -1.44 10.44 -21.06
CA PRO A 158 -1.75 11.85 -20.94
C PRO A 158 -2.82 12.00 -19.85
N ALA A 159 -2.67 13.04 -19.03
CA ALA A 159 -3.76 13.54 -18.23
C ALA A 159 -5.00 13.55 -19.13
N SER A 160 -5.96 12.68 -18.85
CA SER A 160 -7.32 12.89 -19.27
C SER A 160 -7.66 14.25 -18.67
N GLY A 161 -7.58 15.27 -19.51
CA GLY A 161 -8.21 16.55 -19.27
C GLY A 161 -9.66 16.21 -18.99
N ASP A 162 -9.99 16.23 -17.70
CA ASP A 162 -11.35 16.51 -17.31
C ASP A 162 -11.67 17.83 -17.97
N SER A 163 -12.61 17.71 -18.89
CA SER A 163 -13.09 18.73 -19.80
C SER A 163 -13.17 20.07 -19.11
N GLU A 164 -12.50 21.05 -19.69
CA GLU A 164 -12.92 22.44 -19.65
C GLU A 164 -14.46 22.45 -19.77
N PRO A 165 -15.20 23.04 -18.81
CA PRO A 165 -16.64 23.15 -18.95
C PRO A 165 -16.90 23.89 -20.25
N GLU A 166 -17.59 23.21 -21.17
CA GLU A 166 -18.01 23.73 -22.46
C GLU A 166 -18.58 25.14 -22.23
N PRO A 167 -18.06 26.18 -22.89
CA PRO A 167 -18.52 27.54 -22.67
C PRO A 167 -20.01 27.58 -22.98
N ALA A 168 -20.82 27.88 -21.96
CA ALA A 168 -22.27 27.96 -22.09
C ALA A 168 -22.61 28.83 -23.30
N GLU A 169 -23.21 28.23 -24.33
CA GLU A 169 -23.74 29.00 -25.45
C GLU A 169 -24.74 30.02 -24.87
N PRO A 170 -24.59 31.31 -25.21
CA PRO A 170 -25.49 32.33 -24.70
C PRO A 170 -26.90 32.05 -25.22
N GLU A 171 -27.82 31.80 -24.29
CA GLU A 171 -29.25 31.70 -24.52
C GLU A 171 -29.70 32.93 -25.33
N SER A 172 -30.01 32.72 -26.61
CA SER A 172 -30.53 33.78 -27.47
C SER A 172 -31.95 34.08 -27.02
N VAL A 173 -32.12 35.17 -26.27
CA VAL A 173 -33.44 35.73 -25.94
C VAL A 173 -34.04 36.30 -27.22
N GLU A 174 -35.05 35.63 -27.77
CA GLU A 174 -35.96 36.22 -28.76
C GLU A 174 -36.69 37.39 -28.08
N ILE A 175 -36.49 38.59 -28.60
CA ILE A 175 -37.25 39.78 -28.20
C ILE A 175 -38.43 39.88 -29.16
N ASP A 176 -39.62 39.55 -28.65
CA ASP A 176 -40.91 39.86 -29.27
C ASP A 176 -41.27 41.36 -29.13
#